data_AF-A0A959BJ62-F1
#
_entry.id   AF-A0A959BJ62-F1
#
_cell.length_a   1.000
_cell.length_b   1.000
_cell.length_c   1.000
_cell.angle_alpha   90.00
_cell.angle_beta   90.00
_cell.angle_gamma   90.00
#
_symmetry.space_group_name_H-M   'P 1'
#
loop_
_entity.id
_entity.type
_entity.pdbx_description
1 polymer ?
#
loop_
_entity_poly.entity_id
_entity_poly.type
_entity_poly.pdbx_seq_one_letter_code
_entity_poly.pdbx_strand_id
1 'polypeptide(L)'
;MKMHKQFFSALLMGALFFLSTTLSAQPRQGHRAGPFQALEQWKTELNLTEAQQAQLEALKPAFEKSLADIKDKEFDSPEAHKEAFHGLMQEYKTSIGQILTEEQKAMLEAKRAERREGRQERMKKVDKKGLHQEMKAYQDQNIHPVMLQQRAKLEQKISAEDKALIARLRTQFEANRQEMEQLKQNPEHSREDFQAMREAHKEERAALKGLVEKYNEEIDALLTEVKGQQEQWHKDMRAIHEKYAPGREEGQSKKGEGRRDKGEKQMRHPGHHPHPGMHPDGDGKEMRKGHFLLLDPNAPAEAPTKAAVTTNVNVYPNPAANRMTLDYTLLKAGNVRIELRDKEGNLVKVVEESQKTAGDYSLPVDATTLQDGVYYLTIVSQGQRTAQKVVVAKQ
;
A
#
# COMPACT_ATOMS: atom_id res chain seq x y z
N MET A 1 19.88 9.49 -18.11
CA MET A 1 19.44 8.16 -17.63
C MET A 1 19.57 8.07 -16.11
N LYS A 2 18.52 8.41 -15.36
CA LYS A 2 18.47 8.33 -13.89
C LYS A 2 17.03 8.12 -13.45
N MET A 3 16.53 6.88 -13.38
CA MET A 3 15.31 6.52 -12.62
C MET A 3 15.32 5.02 -12.34
N HIS A 4 16.10 4.60 -11.34
CA HIS A 4 16.23 3.19 -10.96
C HIS A 4 16.15 2.98 -9.43
N LYS A 5 15.30 3.77 -8.73
CA LYS A 5 15.30 3.84 -7.24
C LYS A 5 13.99 3.39 -6.54
N GLN A 6 13.06 2.73 -7.24
CA GLN A 6 11.79 2.30 -6.62
C GLN A 6 11.61 0.77 -6.53
N PHE A 7 12.66 0.01 -6.77
CA PHE A 7 12.53 -1.31 -7.37
C PHE A 7 12.21 -2.52 -6.49
N PHE A 8 12.02 -2.38 -5.18
CA PHE A 8 11.69 -3.55 -4.33
C PHE A 8 10.39 -3.45 -3.52
N SER A 9 9.75 -2.26 -3.45
CA SER A 9 8.68 -2.01 -2.48
C SER A 9 7.32 -2.62 -2.84
N ALA A 10 7.04 -2.88 -4.11
CA ALA A 10 5.72 -3.35 -4.56
C ALA A 10 5.52 -4.87 -4.38
N LEU A 11 6.61 -5.64 -4.34
CA LEU A 11 6.56 -7.10 -4.27
C LEU A 11 6.22 -7.61 -2.85
N LEU A 12 6.60 -6.85 -1.81
CA LEU A 12 6.42 -7.26 -0.40
C LEU A 12 5.06 -6.88 0.21
N MET A 13 4.36 -5.86 -0.32
CA MET A 13 3.05 -5.44 0.22
C MET A 13 1.96 -6.52 0.06
N GLY A 14 2.12 -7.45 -0.89
CA GLY A 14 1.18 -8.55 -1.09
C GLY A 14 1.34 -9.71 -0.09
N ALA A 15 2.55 -9.94 0.45
CA ALA A 15 2.93 -11.18 1.11
C ALA A 15 2.41 -11.36 2.56
N LEU A 16 1.94 -10.29 3.21
CA LEU A 16 1.74 -10.25 4.68
C LEU A 16 0.28 -10.08 5.10
N PHE A 17 -0.60 -10.91 4.59
CA PHE A 17 -1.96 -11.05 5.13
C PHE A 17 -2.21 -12.54 5.40
N PHE A 18 -1.35 -13.14 6.21
CA PHE A 18 -1.61 -14.45 6.81
C PHE A 18 -2.38 -14.23 8.12
N LEU A 19 -3.31 -15.15 8.40
CA LEU A 19 -4.16 -15.28 9.60
C LEU A 19 -5.47 -14.48 9.67
N SER A 20 -6.54 -15.24 9.39
CA SER A 20 -7.70 -15.33 10.28
C SER A 20 -8.27 -16.75 10.20
N THR A 21 -7.82 -17.62 11.09
CA THR A 21 -8.42 -18.95 11.29
C THR A 21 -8.52 -19.21 12.79
N THR A 22 -9.64 -18.81 13.38
CA THR A 22 -10.51 -19.67 14.22
C THR A 22 -11.73 -18.86 14.69
N LEU A 23 -12.90 -19.49 14.64
CA LEU A 23 -14.13 -19.25 15.42
C LEU A 23 -15.34 -18.57 14.73
N SER A 24 -16.42 -19.39 14.67
CA SER A 24 -17.85 -19.12 14.47
C SER A 24 -18.33 -18.35 13.22
N ALA A 25 -19.17 -19.04 12.44
CA ALA A 25 -19.93 -18.49 11.34
C ALA A 25 -21.03 -17.53 11.84
N GLN A 26 -20.92 -16.26 11.46
CA GLN A 26 -22.06 -15.34 11.38
C GLN A 26 -22.29 -14.96 9.91
N PRO A 27 -23.54 -14.79 9.47
CA PRO A 27 -23.85 -14.45 8.08
C PRO A 27 -23.27 -13.07 7.70
N ARG A 28 -22.81 -12.98 6.46
CA ARG A 28 -22.09 -11.84 5.88
C ARG A 28 -23.02 -10.63 5.67
N GLN A 29 -22.73 -9.48 6.29
CA GLN A 29 -23.17 -8.17 5.81
C GLN A 29 -21.99 -7.34 5.32
N GLY A 30 -21.48 -7.75 4.16
CA GLY A 30 -20.49 -7.02 3.38
C GLY A 30 -21.12 -5.97 2.46
N HIS A 31 -22.03 -5.13 2.94
CA HIS A 31 -22.64 -4.11 2.06
C HIS A 31 -21.64 -2.98 1.78
N ARG A 32 -21.39 -2.68 0.49
CA ARG A 32 -21.30 -1.27 0.05
C ARG A 32 -22.57 -0.62 0.57
N ALA A 33 -22.49 0.52 1.26
CA ALA A 33 -23.66 1.13 1.87
C ALA A 33 -24.75 1.34 0.82
N GLY A 34 -25.74 0.45 0.83
CA GLY A 34 -26.90 0.53 -0.04
C GLY A 34 -27.72 1.76 0.34
N PRO A 35 -28.65 2.19 -0.52
CA PRO A 35 -29.42 3.41 -0.31
C PRO A 35 -30.22 3.38 1.01
N PHE A 36 -30.52 2.18 1.53
CA PHE A 36 -31.22 1.94 2.79
C PHE A 36 -30.34 1.94 4.05
N GLN A 37 -29.04 1.66 3.95
CA GLN A 37 -28.20 1.47 5.13
C GLN A 37 -28.09 2.75 5.98
N ALA A 38 -28.05 3.91 5.33
CA ALA A 38 -28.04 5.19 6.03
C ALA A 38 -29.36 5.46 6.79
N LEU A 39 -30.48 5.00 6.24
CA LEU A 39 -31.80 5.17 6.86
C LEU A 39 -31.97 4.24 8.07
N GLU A 40 -31.45 3.02 8.00
CA GLU A 40 -31.43 2.10 9.15
C GLU A 40 -30.56 2.66 10.28
N GLN A 41 -29.38 3.19 9.94
CA GLN A 41 -28.44 3.74 10.92
C GLN A 41 -28.97 4.97 11.64
N TRP A 42 -29.73 5.82 10.94
CA TRP A 42 -30.22 7.09 11.48
C TRP A 42 -31.75 7.11 11.65
N LYS A 43 -32.38 5.94 11.71
CA LYS A 43 -33.85 5.79 11.79
C LYS A 43 -34.48 6.58 12.93
N THR A 44 -33.85 6.52 14.10
CA THR A 44 -34.28 7.22 15.32
C THR A 44 -34.04 8.71 15.23
N GLU A 45 -32.90 9.13 14.72
CA GLU A 45 -32.54 10.55 14.55
C GLU A 45 -33.43 11.24 13.50
N LEU A 46 -33.81 10.52 12.44
CA LEU A 46 -34.71 10.99 11.37
C LEU A 46 -36.19 11.02 11.78
N ASN A 47 -36.55 10.53 12.98
CA ASN A 47 -37.93 10.43 13.46
C ASN A 47 -38.89 9.83 12.41
N LEU A 48 -38.48 8.73 11.76
CA LEU A 48 -39.30 8.09 10.71
C LEU A 48 -40.60 7.54 11.31
N THR A 49 -41.75 7.88 10.73
CA THR A 49 -43.05 7.35 11.17
C THR A 49 -43.17 5.85 10.88
N GLU A 50 -44.02 5.14 11.61
CA GLU A 50 -44.27 3.70 11.36
C GLU A 50 -44.69 3.43 9.91
N ALA A 51 -45.48 4.33 9.32
CA ALA A 51 -45.89 4.26 7.91
C ALA A 51 -44.70 4.41 6.95
N GLN A 52 -43.81 5.38 7.18
CA GLN A 52 -42.60 5.56 6.37
C GLN A 52 -41.67 4.36 6.48
N GLN A 53 -41.53 3.79 7.69
CA GLN A 53 -40.72 2.60 7.91
C GLN A 53 -41.27 1.39 7.14
N ALA A 54 -42.59 1.17 7.17
CA ALA A 54 -43.24 0.10 6.42
C ALA A 54 -43.03 0.27 4.90
N GLN A 55 -43.13 1.49 4.37
CA GLN A 55 -42.85 1.79 2.96
C GLN A 55 -41.40 1.52 2.58
N LEU A 56 -40.43 1.88 3.44
CA LEU A 56 -39.01 1.62 3.19
C LEU A 56 -38.67 0.13 3.24
N GLU A 57 -39.23 -0.62 4.20
CA GLU A 57 -39.06 -2.08 4.28
C GLU A 57 -39.65 -2.78 3.04
N ALA A 58 -40.79 -2.31 2.54
CA ALA A 58 -41.42 -2.87 1.34
C ALA A 58 -40.57 -2.66 0.06
N LEU A 59 -39.72 -1.63 0.01
CA LEU A 59 -38.83 -1.39 -1.13
C LEU A 59 -37.58 -2.29 -1.14
N LYS A 60 -37.13 -2.82 0.01
CA LYS A 60 -35.87 -3.58 0.09
C LYS A 60 -35.87 -4.86 -0.76
N PRO A 61 -36.90 -5.73 -0.72
CA PRO A 61 -36.88 -6.97 -1.50
C PRO A 61 -36.80 -6.71 -3.02
N ALA A 62 -37.48 -5.67 -3.50
CA ALA A 62 -37.41 -5.27 -4.90
C ALA A 62 -36.00 -4.78 -5.26
N PHE A 63 -35.37 -3.97 -4.41
CA PHE A 63 -34.00 -3.51 -4.62
C PHE A 63 -33.00 -4.66 -4.65
N GLU A 64 -33.10 -5.57 -3.68
CA GLU A 64 -32.22 -6.73 -3.57
C GLU A 64 -32.35 -7.64 -4.78
N LYS A 65 -33.58 -7.84 -5.26
CA LYS A 65 -33.84 -8.58 -6.50
C LYS A 65 -33.21 -7.87 -7.70
N SER A 66 -33.48 -6.59 -7.94
CA SER A 66 -32.89 -5.86 -9.07
C SER A 66 -31.36 -5.81 -9.00
N LEU A 67 -30.79 -5.74 -7.79
CA LEU A 67 -29.34 -5.81 -7.58
C LEU A 67 -28.79 -7.21 -7.92
N ALA A 68 -29.51 -8.28 -7.56
CA ALA A 68 -29.17 -9.65 -7.95
C ALA A 68 -29.28 -9.83 -9.47
N ASP A 69 -30.34 -9.34 -10.10
CA ASP A 69 -30.54 -9.40 -11.54
C ASP A 69 -29.41 -8.68 -12.30
N ILE A 70 -28.99 -7.49 -11.86
CA ILE A 70 -27.81 -6.79 -12.43
C ILE A 70 -26.52 -7.58 -12.18
N LYS A 71 -26.39 -8.27 -11.06
CA LYS A 71 -25.18 -9.03 -10.75
C LYS A 71 -25.08 -10.31 -11.60
N ASP A 72 -26.22 -10.90 -11.94
CA ASP A 72 -26.30 -12.17 -12.68
C ASP A 72 -26.41 -11.96 -14.19
N LYS A 73 -26.84 -10.77 -14.62
CA LYS A 73 -26.89 -10.39 -16.03
C LYS A 73 -25.48 -10.26 -16.63
N GLU A 74 -25.29 -10.86 -17.79
CA GLU A 74 -24.13 -10.59 -18.64
C GLU A 74 -24.31 -9.23 -19.33
N PHE A 75 -23.29 -8.38 -19.24
CA PHE A 75 -23.26 -7.08 -19.89
C PHE A 75 -22.19 -7.09 -20.98
N ASP A 76 -22.51 -6.41 -22.09
CA ASP A 76 -21.61 -6.27 -23.24
C ASP A 76 -20.34 -5.49 -22.89
N SER A 77 -20.38 -4.65 -21.84
CA SER A 77 -19.22 -3.94 -21.32
C SER A 77 -19.30 -3.68 -19.81
N PRO A 78 -18.16 -3.51 -19.13
CA PRO A 78 -18.13 -3.05 -17.74
C PRO A 78 -18.80 -1.69 -17.51
N GLU A 79 -18.78 -0.82 -18.52
CA GLU A 79 -19.40 0.50 -18.52
C GLU A 79 -20.92 0.36 -18.49
N ALA A 80 -21.49 -0.55 -19.29
CA ALA A 80 -22.91 -0.86 -19.28
C ALA A 80 -23.35 -1.45 -17.93
N HIS A 81 -22.55 -2.33 -17.31
CA HIS A 81 -22.82 -2.83 -15.96
C HIS A 81 -22.79 -1.69 -14.91
N LYS A 82 -21.82 -0.78 -15.01
CA LYS A 82 -21.71 0.39 -14.13
C LYS A 82 -22.91 1.33 -14.30
N GLU A 83 -23.34 1.58 -15.52
CA GLU A 83 -24.50 2.42 -15.83
C GLU A 83 -25.78 1.81 -15.27
N ALA A 84 -26.02 0.51 -15.49
CA ALA A 84 -27.17 -0.20 -14.92
C ALA A 84 -27.20 -0.12 -13.39
N PHE A 85 -26.05 -0.35 -12.73
CA PHE A 85 -25.94 -0.22 -11.27
C PHE A 85 -26.18 1.21 -10.79
N HIS A 86 -25.63 2.21 -11.48
CA HIS A 86 -25.87 3.61 -11.15
C HIS A 86 -27.34 4.00 -11.35
N GLY A 87 -27.97 3.55 -12.44
CA GLY A 87 -29.39 3.76 -12.71
C GLY A 87 -30.27 3.21 -11.58
N LEU A 88 -30.04 1.94 -11.19
CA LEU A 88 -30.74 1.33 -10.06
C LEU A 88 -30.57 2.14 -8.77
N MET A 89 -29.34 2.57 -8.46
CA MET A 89 -29.07 3.37 -7.27
C MET A 89 -29.80 4.72 -7.30
N GLN A 90 -29.92 5.37 -8.47
CA GLN A 90 -30.65 6.63 -8.61
C GLN A 90 -32.16 6.44 -8.52
N GLU A 91 -32.69 5.37 -9.10
CA GLU A 91 -34.10 5.00 -8.99
C GLU A 91 -34.50 4.86 -7.51
N TYR A 92 -33.78 4.01 -6.76
CA TYR A 92 -34.10 3.81 -5.35
C TYR A 92 -33.80 5.02 -4.47
N LYS A 93 -32.79 5.83 -4.81
CA LYS A 93 -32.58 7.12 -4.15
C LYS A 93 -33.79 8.04 -4.34
N THR A 94 -34.40 8.04 -5.53
CA THR A 94 -35.59 8.83 -5.86
C THR A 94 -36.82 8.31 -5.12
N SER A 95 -37.07 7.00 -5.15
CA SER A 95 -38.19 6.36 -4.45
C SER A 95 -38.12 6.59 -2.94
N ILE A 96 -36.94 6.47 -2.34
CA ILE A 96 -36.71 6.82 -0.93
C ILE A 96 -36.99 8.31 -0.69
N GLY A 97 -36.53 9.18 -1.59
CA GLY A 97 -36.80 10.61 -1.51
C GLY A 97 -38.29 10.95 -1.55
N GLN A 98 -39.14 10.14 -2.20
CA GLN A 98 -40.59 10.38 -2.20
C GLN A 98 -41.26 10.00 -0.87
N ILE A 99 -40.66 9.12 -0.07
CA ILE A 99 -41.18 8.68 1.23
C ILE A 99 -40.83 9.70 2.34
N LEU A 100 -39.69 10.38 2.20
CA LEU A 100 -39.17 11.30 3.22
C LEU A 100 -39.73 12.72 3.06
N THR A 101 -39.93 13.41 4.17
CA THR A 101 -40.24 14.85 4.18
C THR A 101 -39.02 15.67 3.76
N GLU A 102 -39.22 16.93 3.35
CA GLU A 102 -38.11 17.85 3.04
C GLU A 102 -37.16 18.04 4.24
N GLU A 103 -37.70 18.09 5.46
CA GLU A 103 -36.90 18.17 6.69
C GLU A 103 -36.04 16.91 6.91
N GLN A 104 -36.61 15.72 6.70
CA GLN A 104 -35.89 14.45 6.81
C GLN A 104 -34.81 14.30 5.73
N LYS A 105 -35.06 14.78 4.51
CA LYS A 105 -34.06 14.83 3.44
C LYS A 105 -32.89 15.74 3.80
N ALA A 106 -33.19 16.94 4.30
CA ALA A 106 -32.17 17.90 4.73
C ALA A 106 -31.32 17.30 5.86
N MET A 107 -31.94 16.62 6.83
CA MET A 107 -31.24 15.95 7.91
C MET A 107 -30.35 14.80 7.42
N LEU A 108 -30.82 13.99 6.46
CA LEU A 108 -30.04 12.91 5.85
C LEU A 108 -28.81 13.44 5.11
N GLU A 109 -28.96 14.52 4.33
CA GLU A 109 -27.84 15.17 3.65
C GLU A 109 -26.87 15.82 4.64
N ALA A 110 -27.36 16.45 5.71
CA ALA A 110 -26.51 16.99 6.78
C ALA A 110 -25.66 15.89 7.44
N LYS A 111 -26.27 14.74 7.78
CA LYS A 111 -25.56 13.58 8.33
C LYS A 111 -24.55 12.97 7.36
N ARG A 112 -24.87 12.94 6.06
CA ARG A 112 -23.92 12.55 5.00
C ARG A 112 -22.75 13.53 4.90
N ALA A 113 -23.02 14.83 5.01
CA ALA A 113 -22.00 15.88 5.00
C ALA A 113 -21.09 15.78 6.22
N GLU A 114 -21.64 15.63 7.43
CA GLU A 114 -20.91 15.41 8.67
C GLU A 114 -20.00 14.18 8.57
N ARG A 115 -20.52 13.05 8.07
CA ARG A 115 -19.71 11.84 7.82
C ARG A 115 -18.59 12.08 6.81
N ARG A 116 -18.86 12.86 5.74
CA ARG A 116 -17.86 13.22 4.73
C ARG A 116 -16.77 14.11 5.32
N GLU A 117 -17.14 15.09 6.12
CA GLU A 117 -16.23 16.00 6.83
C GLU A 117 -15.39 15.24 7.85
N GLY A 118 -16.00 14.41 8.70
CA GLY A 118 -15.28 13.55 9.64
C GLY A 118 -14.30 12.61 8.94
N ARG A 119 -14.66 12.07 7.75
CA ARG A 119 -13.72 11.30 6.92
C ARG A 119 -12.58 12.18 6.37
N GLN A 120 -12.87 13.39 5.88
CA GLN A 120 -11.85 14.31 5.38
C GLN A 120 -10.89 14.73 6.49
N GLU A 121 -11.41 15.05 7.68
CA GLU A 121 -10.61 15.43 8.83
C GLU A 121 -9.73 14.28 9.31
N ARG A 122 -10.27 13.05 9.38
CA ARG A 122 -9.46 11.84 9.64
C ARG A 122 -8.37 11.68 8.57
N MET A 123 -8.68 11.86 7.30
CA MET A 123 -7.71 11.74 6.21
C MET A 123 -6.62 12.82 6.26
N LYS A 124 -6.92 14.04 6.75
CA LYS A 124 -5.91 15.08 7.00
C LYS A 124 -4.92 14.67 8.10
N LYS A 125 -5.35 13.86 9.06
CA LYS A 125 -4.52 13.32 10.15
C LYS A 125 -3.68 12.11 9.71
N VAL A 126 -3.88 11.58 8.50
CA VAL A 126 -3.10 10.45 7.97
C VAL A 126 -1.87 10.95 7.23
N ASP A 127 -0.68 10.71 7.78
CA ASP A 127 0.57 10.86 7.04
C ASP A 127 0.83 9.59 6.21
N LYS A 128 0.25 9.55 5.00
CA LYS A 128 0.41 8.43 4.07
C LYS A 128 1.85 8.22 3.64
N LYS A 129 2.65 9.29 3.57
CA LYS A 129 4.03 9.23 3.09
C LYS A 129 4.93 8.63 4.17
N GLY A 130 4.82 9.13 5.40
CA GLY A 130 5.52 8.56 6.56
C GLY A 130 5.12 7.10 6.80
N LEU A 131 3.82 6.79 6.73
CA LEU A 131 3.32 5.42 6.80
C LEU A 131 4.00 4.51 5.77
N HIS A 132 3.98 4.88 4.49
CA HIS A 132 4.58 4.06 3.45
C HIS A 132 6.09 3.89 3.64
N GLN A 133 6.80 4.95 4.03
CA GLN A 133 8.25 4.92 4.25
C GLN A 133 8.66 4.00 5.41
N GLU A 134 8.01 4.14 6.57
CA GLU A 134 8.31 3.32 7.74
C GLU A 134 7.88 1.86 7.54
N MET A 135 6.73 1.64 6.90
CA MET A 135 6.26 0.30 6.54
C MET A 135 7.28 -0.43 5.66
N LYS A 136 7.81 0.29 4.65
CA LYS A 136 8.84 -0.26 3.76
C LYS A 136 10.13 -0.54 4.51
N ALA A 137 10.61 0.40 5.33
CA ALA A 137 11.83 0.20 6.11
C ALA A 137 11.72 -1.00 7.05
N TYR A 138 10.57 -1.15 7.72
CA TYR A 138 10.31 -2.30 8.58
C TYR A 138 10.31 -3.62 7.79
N GLN A 139 9.64 -3.64 6.63
CA GLN A 139 9.61 -4.79 5.73
C GLN A 139 11.01 -5.20 5.27
N ASP A 140 11.82 -4.24 4.82
CA ASP A 140 13.18 -4.47 4.32
C ASP A 140 14.12 -4.98 5.43
N GLN A 141 13.94 -4.52 6.68
CA GLN A 141 14.80 -4.89 7.81
C GLN A 141 14.40 -6.18 8.51
N ASN A 142 13.09 -6.42 8.70
CA ASN A 142 12.60 -7.48 9.58
C ASN A 142 12.00 -8.67 8.84
N ILE A 143 11.49 -8.46 7.63
CA ILE A 143 10.72 -9.47 6.90
C ILE A 143 11.49 -10.01 5.72
N HIS A 144 12.02 -9.12 4.88
CA HIS A 144 12.72 -9.49 3.66
C HIS A 144 13.89 -10.46 3.89
N PRO A 145 14.77 -10.28 4.90
CA PRO A 145 15.88 -11.21 5.15
C PRO A 145 15.39 -12.63 5.48
N VAL A 146 14.31 -12.72 6.26
CA VAL A 146 13.71 -14.00 6.66
C VAL A 146 13.08 -14.68 5.45
N MET A 147 12.40 -13.93 4.58
CA MET A 147 11.85 -14.46 3.34
C MET A 147 12.94 -14.96 2.38
N LEU A 148 14.07 -14.27 2.27
CA LEU A 148 15.22 -14.73 1.48
C LEU A 148 15.83 -16.02 2.04
N GLN A 149 15.93 -16.14 3.37
CA GLN A 149 16.37 -17.39 4.00
C GLN A 149 15.44 -18.56 3.65
N GLN A 150 14.12 -18.36 3.73
CA GLN A 150 13.14 -19.37 3.33
C GLN A 150 13.24 -19.69 1.83
N ARG A 151 13.45 -18.67 1.00
CA ARG A 151 13.62 -18.85 -0.44
C ARG A 151 14.88 -19.62 -0.81
N ALA A 152 15.97 -19.43 -0.06
CA ALA A 152 17.22 -20.18 -0.22
C ALA A 152 17.04 -21.67 0.14
N LYS A 153 16.20 -22.02 1.12
CA LYS A 153 15.83 -23.42 1.39
C LYS A 153 15.07 -24.03 0.21
N LEU A 154 14.15 -23.27 -0.40
CA LEU A 154 13.41 -23.74 -1.57
C LEU A 154 14.32 -23.97 -2.79
N GLU A 155 15.39 -23.19 -2.98
CA GLU A 155 16.35 -23.40 -4.08
C GLU A 155 16.92 -24.82 -4.09
N GLN A 156 17.05 -25.49 -2.95
CA GLN A 156 17.56 -26.86 -2.88
C GLN A 156 16.57 -27.89 -3.43
N LYS A 157 15.28 -27.54 -3.51
CA LYS A 157 14.18 -28.42 -3.93
C LYS A 157 13.68 -28.15 -5.36
N ILE A 158 14.01 -27.01 -5.94
CA ILE A 158 13.62 -26.64 -7.31
C ILE A 158 14.54 -27.31 -8.33
N SER A 159 13.99 -27.80 -9.44
CA SER A 159 14.76 -28.41 -10.53
C SER A 159 15.63 -27.37 -11.26
N ALA A 160 16.67 -27.83 -11.96
CA ALA A 160 17.52 -26.92 -12.74
C ALA A 160 16.74 -26.19 -13.86
N GLU A 161 15.78 -26.88 -14.48
CA GLU A 161 14.92 -26.31 -15.51
C GLU A 161 13.99 -25.23 -14.95
N ASP A 162 13.33 -25.52 -13.82
CA ASP A 162 12.41 -24.56 -13.18
C ASP A 162 13.18 -23.35 -12.62
N LYS A 163 14.42 -23.52 -12.15
CA LYS A 163 15.29 -22.39 -11.77
C LYS A 163 15.56 -21.47 -12.95
N ALA A 164 15.87 -22.05 -14.12
CA ALA A 164 16.09 -21.27 -15.34
C ALA A 164 14.80 -20.54 -15.77
N LEU A 165 13.63 -21.19 -15.65
CA LEU A 165 12.33 -20.57 -15.91
C LEU A 165 12.06 -19.41 -14.94
N ILE A 166 12.27 -19.60 -13.64
CA ILE A 166 12.11 -18.56 -12.61
C ILE A 166 13.02 -17.36 -12.91
N ALA A 167 14.27 -17.58 -13.29
CA ALA A 167 15.21 -16.50 -13.64
C ALA A 167 14.71 -15.67 -14.85
N ARG A 168 14.14 -16.33 -15.87
CA ARG A 168 13.51 -15.64 -17.01
C ARG A 168 12.28 -14.85 -16.56
N LEU A 169 11.40 -15.47 -15.78
CA LEU A 169 10.20 -14.82 -15.24
C LEU A 169 10.56 -13.59 -14.41
N ARG A 170 11.59 -13.63 -13.56
CA ARG A 170 12.06 -12.44 -12.82
C ARG A 170 12.34 -11.26 -13.75
N THR A 171 13.02 -11.52 -14.87
CA THR A 171 13.36 -10.49 -15.87
C THR A 171 12.11 -9.95 -16.56
N GLN A 172 11.19 -10.83 -16.94
CA GLN A 172 9.93 -10.43 -17.58
C GLN A 172 9.03 -9.64 -16.64
N PHE A 173 8.81 -10.11 -15.41
CA PHE A 173 8.00 -9.38 -14.43
C PHE A 173 8.58 -8.01 -14.08
N GLU A 174 9.90 -7.85 -14.10
CA GLU A 174 10.55 -6.55 -13.95
C GLU A 174 10.25 -5.62 -15.14
N ALA A 175 10.37 -6.12 -16.37
CA ALA A 175 10.04 -5.37 -17.57
C ALA A 175 8.55 -4.96 -17.58
N ASN A 176 7.65 -5.89 -17.28
CA ASN A 176 6.21 -5.67 -17.24
C ASN A 176 5.83 -4.61 -16.20
N ARG A 177 6.54 -4.59 -15.06
CA ARG A 177 6.38 -3.53 -14.06
C ARG A 177 6.81 -2.17 -14.60
N GLN A 178 7.95 -2.10 -15.29
CA GLN A 178 8.44 -0.84 -15.86
C GLN A 178 7.48 -0.30 -16.93
N GLU A 179 6.96 -1.18 -17.78
CA GLU A 179 5.94 -0.85 -18.76
C GLU A 179 4.67 -0.32 -18.09
N MET A 180 4.20 -0.97 -17.02
CA MET A 180 3.04 -0.50 -16.25
C MET A 180 3.27 0.87 -15.60
N GLU A 181 4.46 1.14 -15.08
CA GLU A 181 4.78 2.46 -14.53
C GLU A 181 4.84 3.53 -15.62
N GLN A 182 5.35 3.21 -16.81
CA GLN A 182 5.30 4.13 -17.96
C GLN A 182 3.86 4.41 -18.40
N LEU A 183 3.01 3.38 -18.44
CA LEU A 183 1.60 3.55 -18.77
C LEU A 183 0.88 4.46 -17.75
N LYS A 184 1.13 4.27 -16.45
CA LYS A 184 0.57 5.14 -15.40
C LYS A 184 1.04 6.59 -15.49
N GLN A 185 2.24 6.82 -16.03
CA GLN A 185 2.77 8.18 -16.25
C GLN A 185 2.14 8.86 -17.46
N ASN A 186 1.62 8.11 -18.43
CA ASN A 186 0.90 8.67 -19.56
C ASN A 186 -0.46 9.22 -19.09
N PRO A 187 -0.75 10.53 -19.18
CA PRO A 187 -2.03 11.09 -18.76
C PRO A 187 -3.21 10.64 -19.64
N GLU A 188 -2.95 10.13 -20.86
CA GLU A 188 -3.98 9.66 -21.79
C GLU A 188 -4.28 8.16 -21.68
N HIS A 189 -3.65 7.45 -20.73
CA HIS A 189 -3.87 6.01 -20.59
C HIS A 189 -5.36 5.68 -20.37
N SER A 190 -5.80 4.63 -21.04
CA SER A 190 -7.16 4.13 -20.98
C SER A 190 -7.23 2.81 -20.21
N ARG A 191 -8.46 2.38 -19.93
CA ARG A 191 -8.70 1.04 -19.38
C ARG A 191 -8.32 -0.06 -20.37
N GLU A 192 -8.51 0.19 -21.66
CA GLU A 192 -8.16 -0.74 -22.74
C GLU A 192 -6.65 -0.99 -22.78
N ASP A 193 -5.83 0.03 -22.54
CA ASP A 193 -4.38 -0.12 -22.46
C ASP A 193 -3.95 -1.07 -21.33
N PHE A 194 -4.58 -0.96 -20.15
CA PHE A 194 -4.32 -1.89 -19.05
C PHE A 194 -4.79 -3.31 -19.38
N GLN A 195 -5.90 -3.46 -20.11
CA GLN A 195 -6.40 -4.76 -20.52
C GLN A 195 -5.48 -5.40 -21.58
N ALA A 196 -5.04 -4.63 -22.57
CA ALA A 196 -4.07 -5.05 -23.57
C ALA A 196 -2.75 -5.48 -22.93
N MET A 197 -2.22 -4.69 -22.00
CA MET A 197 -1.01 -5.04 -21.23
C MET A 197 -1.21 -6.32 -20.42
N ARG A 198 -2.40 -6.50 -19.80
CA ARG A 198 -2.69 -7.71 -19.05
C ARG A 198 -2.75 -8.93 -19.96
N GLU A 199 -3.35 -8.83 -21.14
CA GLU A 199 -3.40 -9.91 -22.13
C GLU A 199 -2.01 -10.23 -22.70
N ALA A 200 -1.18 -9.21 -22.97
CA ALA A 200 0.19 -9.39 -23.43
C ALA A 200 1.02 -10.22 -22.46
N HIS A 201 0.82 -9.99 -21.16
CA HIS A 201 1.60 -10.62 -20.08
C HIS A 201 0.92 -11.85 -19.44
N LYS A 202 -0.02 -12.50 -20.14
CA LYS A 202 -0.82 -13.59 -19.56
C LYS A 202 -0.04 -14.90 -19.44
N GLU A 203 0.86 -15.18 -20.40
CA GLU A 203 1.62 -16.42 -20.45
C GLU A 203 2.65 -16.47 -19.31
N GLU A 204 3.29 -15.35 -18.97
CA GLU A 204 4.20 -15.27 -17.82
C GLU A 204 3.46 -15.53 -16.51
N ARG A 205 2.22 -15.02 -16.37
CA ARG A 205 1.39 -15.30 -15.19
C ARG A 205 0.96 -16.76 -15.13
N ALA A 206 0.59 -17.36 -16.26
CA ALA A 206 0.24 -18.76 -16.35
C ALA A 206 1.43 -19.67 -15.99
N ALA A 207 2.62 -19.35 -16.51
CA ALA A 207 3.86 -20.06 -16.18
C ALA A 207 4.20 -19.96 -14.69
N LEU A 208 4.11 -18.75 -14.10
CA LEU A 208 4.32 -18.57 -12.66
C LEU A 208 3.30 -19.36 -11.84
N LYS A 209 2.03 -19.39 -12.26
CA LYS A 209 0.99 -20.17 -11.60
C LYS A 209 1.31 -21.67 -11.63
N GLY A 210 1.73 -22.20 -12.77
CA GLY A 210 2.14 -23.61 -12.88
C GLY A 210 3.29 -23.97 -11.93
N LEU A 211 4.26 -23.06 -11.75
CA LEU A 211 5.33 -23.23 -10.76
C LEU A 211 4.82 -23.18 -9.31
N VAL A 212 3.87 -22.30 -9.00
CA VAL A 212 3.23 -22.23 -7.67
C VAL A 212 2.51 -23.53 -7.35
N GLU A 213 1.74 -24.07 -8.29
CA GLU A 213 1.03 -25.34 -8.14
C GLU A 213 2.02 -26.49 -7.92
N LYS A 214 3.11 -26.52 -8.69
CA LYS A 214 4.16 -27.55 -8.59
C LYS A 214 4.88 -27.57 -7.24
N TYR A 215 5.20 -26.41 -6.67
CA TYR A 215 5.95 -26.26 -5.42
C TYR A 215 5.09 -25.87 -4.22
N ASN A 216 3.79 -26.10 -4.30
CA ASN A 216 2.81 -25.57 -3.36
C ASN A 216 3.06 -26.04 -1.92
N GLU A 217 3.34 -27.33 -1.74
CA GLU A 217 3.53 -27.98 -0.44
C GLU A 217 4.84 -27.55 0.22
N GLU A 218 5.92 -27.46 -0.56
CA GLU A 218 7.22 -26.99 -0.08
C GLU A 218 7.14 -25.53 0.35
N ILE A 219 6.44 -24.69 -0.41
CA ILE A 219 6.22 -23.28 -0.04
C ILE A 219 5.39 -23.19 1.24
N ASP A 220 4.32 -23.98 1.39
CA ASP A 220 3.49 -23.96 2.60
C ASP A 220 4.26 -24.41 3.85
N ALA A 221 5.10 -25.44 3.72
CA ALA A 221 5.96 -25.89 4.80
C ALA A 221 6.92 -24.77 5.26
N LEU A 222 7.59 -24.09 4.32
CA LEU A 222 8.52 -23.00 4.62
C LEU A 222 7.83 -21.78 5.25
N LEU A 223 6.64 -21.42 4.76
CA LEU A 223 5.86 -20.33 5.33
C LEU A 223 5.30 -20.66 6.72
N THR A 224 5.08 -21.93 7.03
CA THR A 224 4.67 -22.39 8.36
C THR A 224 5.79 -22.22 9.40
N GLU A 225 7.06 -22.40 9.02
CA GLU A 225 8.20 -22.22 9.93
C GLU A 225 8.31 -20.78 10.48
N VAL A 226 7.91 -19.79 9.68
CA VAL A 226 8.03 -18.37 10.05
C VAL A 226 6.76 -17.81 10.68
N LYS A 227 5.75 -18.65 10.95
CA LYS A 227 4.45 -18.22 11.49
C LYS A 227 4.57 -17.43 12.80
N GLY A 228 5.48 -17.81 13.69
CA GLY A 228 5.72 -17.07 14.93
C GLY A 228 6.26 -15.65 14.70
N GLN A 229 7.13 -15.47 13.70
CA GLN A 229 7.65 -14.15 13.32
C GLN A 229 6.57 -13.31 12.61
N GLN A 230 5.71 -13.96 11.82
CA GLN A 230 4.57 -13.30 11.16
C GLN A 230 3.62 -12.64 12.16
N GLU A 231 3.31 -13.29 13.28
CA GLU A 231 2.45 -12.72 14.32
C GLU A 231 3.06 -11.43 14.91
N GLN A 232 4.39 -11.40 15.09
CA GLN A 232 5.10 -10.21 15.54
C GLN A 232 5.09 -9.11 14.48
N TRP A 233 5.38 -9.44 13.21
CA TRP A 233 5.33 -8.49 12.10
C TRP A 233 3.95 -7.85 11.99
N HIS A 234 2.87 -8.62 12.17
CA HIS A 234 1.51 -8.08 12.16
C HIS A 234 1.28 -7.06 13.28
N LYS A 235 1.77 -7.33 14.50
CA LYS A 235 1.67 -6.39 15.62
C LYS A 235 2.45 -5.11 15.34
N ASP A 236 3.68 -5.22 14.86
CA ASP A 236 4.54 -4.07 14.59
C ASP A 236 4.00 -3.21 13.44
N MET A 237 3.56 -3.86 12.35
CA MET A 237 2.95 -3.16 11.21
C MET A 237 1.64 -2.47 11.59
N ARG A 238 0.88 -3.04 12.55
CA ARG A 238 -0.29 -2.38 13.15
C ARG A 238 0.11 -1.17 13.96
N ALA A 239 1.18 -1.26 14.76
CA ALA A 239 1.70 -0.12 15.52
C ALA A 239 2.18 1.01 14.58
N ILE A 240 2.89 0.67 13.50
CA ILE A 240 3.29 1.63 12.45
C ILE A 240 2.03 2.26 11.82
N HIS A 241 1.00 1.46 11.51
CA HIS A 241 -0.24 1.99 10.95
C HIS A 241 -0.94 2.95 11.93
N GLU A 242 -1.06 2.61 13.21
CA GLU A 242 -1.71 3.47 14.21
C GLU A 242 -0.94 4.79 14.40
N LYS A 243 0.40 4.74 14.38
CA LYS A 243 1.27 5.92 14.48
C LYS A 243 1.00 6.96 13.38
N TYR A 244 0.81 6.53 12.14
CA TYR A 244 0.65 7.44 11.00
C TYR A 244 -0.79 7.62 10.51
N ALA A 245 -1.72 6.78 10.97
CA ALA A 245 -3.12 6.82 10.61
C ALA A 245 -4.02 6.58 11.83
N PRO A 246 -3.95 7.44 12.86
CA PRO A 246 -4.68 7.25 14.11
C PRO A 246 -6.20 7.35 13.90
N GLY A 247 -6.97 6.58 14.68
CA GLY A 247 -8.44 6.65 14.64
C GLY A 247 -9.07 5.92 13.45
N ARG A 248 -8.42 4.85 12.96
CA ARG A 248 -9.07 3.83 12.14
C ARG A 248 -9.62 2.75 13.07
N GLU A 249 -10.80 2.99 13.65
CA GLU A 249 -11.49 2.02 14.52
C GLU A 249 -11.43 0.60 13.94
N GLU A 250 -11.08 -0.38 14.80
CA GLU A 250 -10.90 -1.80 14.47
C GLU A 250 -12.10 -2.43 13.73
N GLY A 251 -13.29 -1.82 13.80
CA GLY A 251 -14.54 -2.33 13.23
C GLY A 251 -14.66 -2.29 11.70
N GLN A 252 -13.82 -1.55 10.96
CA GLN A 252 -13.94 -1.48 9.49
C GLN A 252 -13.06 -2.50 8.73
N SER A 253 -12.13 -3.18 9.40
CA SER A 253 -11.28 -4.21 8.76
C SER A 253 -11.69 -5.67 9.05
N LYS A 254 -12.59 -5.91 10.01
CA LYS A 254 -13.18 -7.24 10.28
C LYS A 254 -14.00 -7.85 9.11
N LYS A 255 -14.09 -7.18 7.96
CA LYS A 255 -14.70 -7.72 6.73
C LYS A 255 -13.79 -8.69 5.95
N GLY A 256 -12.53 -8.87 6.36
CA GLY A 256 -11.60 -9.79 5.70
C GLY A 256 -11.49 -11.19 6.32
N GLU A 257 -11.94 -11.37 7.57
CA GLU A 257 -11.48 -12.51 8.39
C GLU A 257 -12.32 -13.80 8.29
N GLY A 258 -13.50 -13.73 7.65
CA GLY A 258 -14.47 -14.84 7.64
C GLY A 258 -14.52 -15.66 6.35
N ARG A 259 -13.39 -16.11 5.79
CA ARG A 259 -13.44 -16.98 4.60
C ARG A 259 -12.16 -17.80 4.42
N ARG A 260 -12.21 -19.08 4.80
CA ARG A 260 -11.63 -20.23 4.06
C ARG A 260 -11.58 -21.44 4.98
N ASP A 261 -12.71 -22.11 5.11
CA ASP A 261 -12.67 -23.57 5.19
C ASP A 261 -13.92 -24.17 4.55
N LYS A 262 -13.71 -25.37 3.98
CA LYS A 262 -14.58 -26.21 3.15
C LYS A 262 -14.52 -25.96 1.65
N GLY A 263 -13.77 -26.86 1.02
CA GLY A 263 -13.80 -27.11 -0.41
C GLY A 263 -15.21 -27.50 -0.84
N GLU A 264 -15.78 -26.65 -1.67
CA GLU A 264 -16.75 -27.03 -2.67
C GLU A 264 -16.60 -26.00 -3.80
N LYS A 265 -16.42 -26.51 -5.02
CA LYS A 265 -16.39 -25.71 -6.23
C LYS A 265 -17.76 -25.04 -6.40
N GLN A 266 -17.93 -23.84 -5.86
CA GLN A 266 -19.02 -22.94 -6.24
C GLN A 266 -18.45 -21.64 -6.79
N MET A 267 -18.94 -21.32 -7.99
CA MET A 267 -18.47 -20.30 -8.91
C MET A 267 -18.39 -18.92 -8.21
N ARG A 268 -17.29 -18.19 -8.46
CA ARG A 268 -17.11 -16.82 -7.98
C ARG A 268 -18.05 -15.89 -8.77
N HIS A 269 -18.95 -15.19 -8.07
CA HIS A 269 -19.77 -14.12 -8.66
C HIS A 269 -18.91 -12.98 -9.26
N PRO A 270 -19.27 -12.46 -10.45
CA PRO A 270 -18.68 -11.27 -11.04
C PRO A 270 -19.25 -10.00 -10.36
N GLY A 271 -18.50 -8.90 -10.30
CA GLY A 271 -19.04 -7.59 -9.85
C GLY A 271 -18.40 -6.96 -8.60
N HIS A 272 -17.46 -7.62 -7.93
CA HIS A 272 -16.55 -6.92 -7.01
C HIS A 272 -15.33 -6.41 -7.77
N HIS A 273 -15.39 -5.16 -8.24
CA HIS A 273 -14.18 -4.43 -8.65
C HIS A 273 -13.36 -4.05 -7.42
N PRO A 274 -12.11 -4.52 -7.31
CA PRO A 274 -11.16 -3.98 -6.37
C PRO A 274 -10.62 -2.66 -6.92
N HIS A 275 -9.90 -1.91 -6.08
CA HIS A 275 -9.25 -0.65 -6.46
C HIS A 275 -8.47 -0.77 -7.80
N PRO A 276 -8.45 0.29 -8.64
CA PRO A 276 -7.64 0.30 -9.86
C PRO A 276 -6.17 0.12 -9.47
N GLY A 277 -5.60 -1.03 -9.83
CA GLY A 277 -4.21 -1.39 -9.50
C GLY A 277 -4.00 -2.78 -8.89
N MET A 278 -5.05 -3.52 -8.52
CA MET A 278 -4.91 -4.93 -8.14
C MET A 278 -6.16 -5.75 -8.51
N HIS A 279 -5.95 -7.03 -8.82
CA HIS A 279 -6.88 -8.10 -9.22
C HIS A 279 -7.16 -8.19 -10.71
N PRO A 280 -7.23 -9.39 -11.35
CA PRO A 280 -8.12 -10.50 -10.95
C PRO A 280 -7.82 -11.95 -11.49
N ASP A 281 -6.58 -12.48 -11.52
CA ASP A 281 -6.30 -13.85 -12.06
C ASP A 281 -5.72 -14.89 -11.08
N GLY A 282 -5.40 -14.49 -9.85
CA GLY A 282 -4.95 -15.41 -8.81
C GLY A 282 -5.82 -15.28 -7.59
N ASP A 283 -6.06 -16.37 -6.87
CA ASP A 283 -6.47 -16.20 -5.49
C ASP A 283 -5.37 -15.39 -4.76
N GLY A 284 -5.74 -14.56 -3.80
CA GLY A 284 -4.74 -13.71 -3.12
C GLY A 284 -3.63 -14.49 -2.41
N LYS A 285 -3.65 -15.84 -2.41
CA LYS A 285 -2.61 -16.71 -1.89
C LYS A 285 -1.63 -17.13 -3.00
N GLU A 286 -2.11 -17.50 -4.18
CA GLU A 286 -1.34 -17.83 -5.39
C GLU A 286 -0.42 -16.69 -5.79
N MET A 287 -0.91 -15.45 -5.83
CA MET A 287 -0.07 -14.28 -6.14
C MET A 287 1.04 -14.08 -5.10
N ARG A 288 0.81 -14.43 -3.82
CA ARG A 288 1.81 -14.32 -2.76
C ARG A 288 2.90 -15.37 -2.90
N LYS A 289 2.50 -16.61 -3.19
CA LYS A 289 3.44 -17.70 -3.48
C LYS A 289 4.23 -17.43 -4.76
N GLY A 290 3.59 -16.82 -5.75
CA GLY A 290 4.25 -16.32 -6.96
C GLY A 290 5.31 -15.27 -6.64
N HIS A 291 4.98 -14.24 -5.84
CA HIS A 291 5.96 -13.26 -5.38
C HIS A 291 7.10 -13.91 -4.58
N PHE A 292 6.81 -14.90 -3.73
CA PHE A 292 7.82 -15.65 -3.00
C PHE A 292 8.76 -16.41 -3.96
N LEU A 293 8.24 -17.11 -4.96
CA LEU A 293 9.05 -17.82 -5.96
C LEU A 293 9.98 -16.88 -6.74
N LEU A 294 9.49 -15.69 -7.09
CA LEU A 294 10.24 -14.67 -7.80
C LEU A 294 11.31 -14.00 -6.94
N LEU A 295 11.28 -14.12 -5.61
CA LEU A 295 12.40 -13.65 -4.77
C LEU A 295 13.69 -14.37 -5.20
N ASP A 296 14.76 -13.60 -5.33
CA ASP A 296 16.07 -14.12 -5.69
C ASP A 296 16.98 -14.15 -4.46
N PRO A 297 17.23 -15.33 -3.87
CA PRO A 297 18.14 -15.45 -2.72
C PRO A 297 19.60 -15.27 -3.11
N ASN A 298 19.91 -15.40 -4.40
CA ASN A 298 21.27 -15.29 -4.95
C ASN A 298 21.43 -14.04 -5.82
N ALA A 299 20.42 -13.16 -5.88
CA ALA A 299 20.62 -11.84 -6.45
C ALA A 299 21.81 -11.26 -5.71
N PRO A 300 22.87 -10.82 -6.42
CA PRO A 300 23.97 -10.14 -5.77
C PRO A 300 23.32 -9.03 -4.98
N ALA A 301 23.45 -9.06 -3.64
CA ALA A 301 22.73 -8.17 -2.72
C ALA A 301 22.64 -6.83 -3.40
N GLU A 302 21.44 -6.49 -3.92
CA GLU A 302 21.32 -5.47 -4.96
C GLU A 302 22.12 -4.29 -4.49
N ALA A 303 23.15 -3.87 -5.22
CA ALA A 303 24.13 -2.91 -4.72
C ALA A 303 23.37 -1.75 -4.07
N PRO A 304 23.34 -1.65 -2.72
CA PRO A 304 22.14 -1.23 -1.99
C PRO A 304 21.67 0.12 -2.44
N THR A 305 20.80 0.26 -3.46
CA THR A 305 20.57 1.50 -4.22
C THR A 305 21.67 2.57 -4.01
N LYS A 306 22.92 2.25 -4.37
CA LYS A 306 24.12 2.99 -3.92
C LYS A 306 24.24 2.83 -2.38
N ALA A 307 25.09 1.89 -1.94
CA ALA A 307 25.27 1.59 -0.51
C ALA A 307 25.33 2.87 0.29
N ALA A 308 24.41 3.10 1.23
CA ALA A 308 24.48 4.26 2.11
C ALA A 308 25.90 4.29 2.68
N VAL A 309 26.71 5.25 2.25
CA VAL A 309 28.05 5.47 2.78
C VAL A 309 27.91 6.11 4.16
N THR A 310 26.74 6.69 4.43
CA THR A 310 26.43 7.39 5.67
C THR A 310 25.02 7.06 6.17
N THR A 311 24.89 6.70 7.44
CA THR A 311 23.63 6.48 8.17
C THR A 311 23.57 7.36 9.43
N ASN A 312 22.45 7.38 10.15
CA ASN A 312 22.27 8.14 11.40
C ASN A 312 22.59 9.65 11.28
N VAL A 313 22.21 10.28 10.16
CA VAL A 313 22.45 11.71 9.94
C VAL A 313 21.46 12.53 10.77
N ASN A 314 21.95 13.19 11.81
CA ASN A 314 21.14 14.04 12.68
C ASN A 314 21.78 15.42 12.84
N VAL A 315 20.97 16.46 12.98
CA VAL A 315 21.46 17.84 13.20
C VAL A 315 20.74 18.46 14.37
N TYR A 316 21.49 18.94 15.36
CA TYR A 316 20.95 19.56 16.56
C TYR A 316 21.82 20.71 17.08
N PRO A 317 21.23 21.74 17.71
CA PRO A 317 19.80 22.00 17.77
C PRO A 317 19.25 22.38 16.38
N ASN A 318 17.98 22.04 16.14
CA ASN A 318 17.22 22.46 14.97
C ASN A 318 15.82 22.89 15.46
N PRO A 319 15.45 24.18 15.43
CA PRO A 319 16.15 25.29 14.77
C PRO A 319 17.51 25.65 15.41
N ALA A 320 18.46 26.05 14.57
CA ALA A 320 19.80 26.47 14.96
C ALA A 320 19.90 28.01 15.03
N ALA A 321 20.49 28.55 16.09
CA ALA A 321 20.76 29.98 16.19
C ALA A 321 22.13 30.33 15.58
N ASN A 322 23.22 30.00 16.29
CA ASN A 322 24.60 30.33 15.87
C ASN A 322 25.47 29.11 15.61
N ARG A 323 25.08 27.95 16.13
CA ARG A 323 25.80 26.68 15.97
C ARG A 323 24.81 25.53 15.84
N MET A 324 25.21 24.52 15.09
CA MET A 324 24.54 23.22 15.05
C MET A 324 25.62 22.13 15.04
N THR A 325 25.25 20.92 15.42
CA THR A 325 26.12 19.74 15.40
C THR A 325 25.50 18.74 14.44
N LEU A 326 26.30 18.26 13.50
CA LEU A 326 25.96 17.20 12.56
C LEU A 326 26.56 15.88 13.05
N ASP A 327 25.71 14.96 13.48
CA ASP A 327 26.10 13.59 13.78
C ASP A 327 25.84 12.69 12.58
N TYR A 328 26.79 11.83 12.25
CA TYR A 328 26.65 10.87 11.17
C TYR A 328 27.55 9.65 11.35
N THR A 329 27.07 8.48 10.93
CA THR A 329 27.85 7.23 10.90
C THR A 329 28.35 6.98 9.49
N LEU A 330 29.67 6.93 9.28
CA LEU A 330 30.29 6.55 8.01
C LEU A 330 30.46 5.02 7.95
N LEU A 331 29.79 4.36 7.01
CA LEU A 331 29.83 2.89 6.89
C LEU A 331 31.05 2.38 6.11
N LYS A 332 31.74 3.22 5.34
CA LYS A 332 32.94 2.87 4.55
C LYS A 332 33.94 4.02 4.55
N ALA A 333 35.22 3.68 4.66
CA ALA A 333 36.30 4.67 4.56
C ALA A 333 36.32 5.36 3.18
N GLY A 334 36.63 6.66 3.14
CA GLY A 334 36.77 7.41 1.90
C GLY A 334 36.71 8.92 2.08
N ASN A 335 36.75 9.64 0.94
CA ASN A 335 36.66 11.10 0.93
C ASN A 335 35.23 11.53 1.28
N VAL A 336 35.09 12.35 2.31
CA VAL A 336 33.83 12.92 2.78
C VAL A 336 33.89 14.42 2.59
N ARG A 337 32.91 14.98 1.88
CA ARG A 337 32.74 16.41 1.65
C ARG A 337 31.37 16.85 2.13
N ILE A 338 31.32 17.73 3.12
CA ILE A 338 30.07 18.22 3.73
C ILE A 338 29.82 19.63 3.22
N GLU A 339 28.65 19.85 2.62
CA GLU A 339 28.26 21.10 1.98
C GLU A 339 27.01 21.68 2.64
N LEU A 340 27.00 22.99 2.87
CA LEU A 340 25.82 23.74 3.24
C LEU A 340 25.21 24.38 1.99
N ARG A 341 23.91 24.15 1.75
CA ARG A 341 23.17 24.66 0.60
C ARG A 341 21.91 25.41 1.03
N ASP A 342 21.49 26.40 0.23
CA ASP A 342 20.23 27.14 0.44
C ASP A 342 19.00 26.34 -0.05
N LYS A 343 17.80 26.93 0.04
CA LYS A 343 16.54 26.28 -0.36
C LYS A 343 16.42 26.09 -1.88
N GLU A 344 17.12 26.89 -2.68
CA GLU A 344 17.26 26.77 -4.13
C GLU A 344 18.32 25.72 -4.54
N GLY A 345 19.13 25.25 -3.59
CA GLY A 345 20.18 24.25 -3.80
C GLY A 345 21.55 24.82 -4.16
N ASN A 346 21.73 26.14 -4.11
CA ASN A 346 23.02 26.78 -4.34
C ASN A 346 23.98 26.47 -3.18
N LEU A 347 25.27 26.34 -3.49
CA LEU A 347 26.30 26.09 -2.50
C LEU A 347 26.57 27.39 -1.71
N VAL A 348 26.28 27.36 -0.40
CA VAL A 348 26.59 28.46 0.51
C VAL A 348 28.02 28.34 1.02
N LYS A 349 28.41 27.13 1.47
CA LYS A 349 29.76 26.87 2.02
C LYS A 349 30.09 25.37 1.99
N VAL A 350 31.37 25.03 1.81
CA VAL A 350 31.89 23.69 2.13
C VAL A 350 32.32 23.69 3.60
N VAL A 351 31.68 22.85 4.41
CA VAL A 351 31.88 22.76 5.86
C VAL A 351 33.11 21.94 6.19
N GLU A 352 33.29 20.80 5.51
CA GLU A 352 34.45 19.93 5.66
C GLU A 352 34.73 19.19 4.35
N GLU A 353 36.00 18.91 4.05
CA GLU A 353 36.41 17.97 3.00
C GLU A 353 37.66 17.20 3.47
N SER A 354 37.51 15.91 3.80
CA SER A 354 38.62 15.10 4.34
C SER A 354 38.45 13.60 4.07
N GLN A 355 39.57 12.85 4.12
CA GLN A 355 39.56 11.39 4.12
C GLN A 355 39.22 10.87 5.53
N LYS A 356 38.19 10.03 5.63
CA LYS A 356 37.72 9.44 6.90
C LYS A 356 37.69 7.92 6.83
N THR A 357 37.85 7.26 7.97
CA THR A 357 37.64 5.82 8.13
C THR A 357 36.17 5.52 8.45
N ALA A 358 35.74 4.27 8.37
CA ALA A 358 34.39 3.91 8.85
C ALA A 358 34.28 4.15 10.37
N GLY A 359 33.16 4.69 10.84
CA GLY A 359 32.93 5.04 12.24
C GLY A 359 31.92 6.18 12.42
N ASP A 360 31.65 6.53 13.68
CA ASP A 360 30.76 7.62 14.04
C ASP A 360 31.50 8.96 14.14
N TYR A 361 30.86 10.01 13.63
CA TYR A 361 31.41 11.36 13.58
C TYR A 361 30.40 12.38 14.10
N SER A 362 30.91 13.39 14.79
CA SER A 362 30.15 14.54 15.27
C SER A 362 30.89 15.81 14.86
N LEU A 363 30.25 16.64 14.04
CA LEU A 363 30.85 17.82 13.43
C LEU A 363 30.10 19.09 13.86
N PRO A 364 30.72 20.01 14.62
CA PRO A 364 30.16 21.32 14.85
C PRO A 364 30.18 22.16 13.56
N VAL A 365 29.05 22.79 13.25
CA VAL A 365 28.84 23.65 12.09
C VAL A 365 28.46 25.05 12.58
N ASP A 366 29.25 26.03 12.16
CA ASP A 366 29.01 27.45 12.42
C ASP A 366 27.89 27.99 11.52
N ALA A 367 26.86 28.57 12.15
CA ALA A 367 25.70 29.17 11.51
C ALA A 367 25.63 30.69 11.75
N THR A 368 26.64 31.31 12.36
CA THR A 368 26.63 32.74 12.73
C THR A 368 26.35 33.65 11.55
N THR A 369 26.93 33.37 10.39
CA THR A 369 26.80 34.19 9.16
C THR A 369 25.57 33.87 8.31
N LEU A 370 24.72 32.92 8.73
CA LEU A 370 23.52 32.51 7.99
C LEU A 370 22.32 33.37 8.38
N GLN A 371 21.49 33.74 7.40
CA GLN A 371 20.21 34.41 7.62
C GLN A 371 19.13 33.40 8.04
N ASP A 372 18.04 33.89 8.63
CA ASP A 372 16.88 33.08 8.97
C ASP A 372 16.30 32.40 7.73
N GLY A 373 16.08 31.08 7.83
CA GLY A 373 15.57 30.32 6.69
C GLY A 373 15.86 28.83 6.75
N VAL A 374 15.58 28.17 5.64
CA VAL A 374 15.78 26.73 5.46
C VAL A 374 17.05 26.49 4.66
N TYR A 375 17.91 25.63 5.19
CA TYR A 375 19.15 25.18 4.56
C TYR A 375 19.22 23.65 4.54
N TYR A 376 20.16 23.12 3.77
CA TYR A 376 20.41 21.69 3.65
C TYR A 376 21.90 21.39 3.86
N LEU A 377 22.22 20.57 4.85
CA LEU A 377 23.55 19.99 5.03
C LEU A 377 23.65 18.71 4.20
N THR A 378 24.50 18.72 3.18
CA THR A 378 24.68 17.62 2.23
C THR A 378 26.03 16.95 2.46
N ILE A 379 26.02 15.69 2.90
CA ILE A 379 27.20 14.84 3.00
C ILE A 379 27.43 14.18 1.64
N VAL A 380 28.60 14.40 1.05
CA VAL A 380 29.03 13.82 -0.21
C VAL A 380 30.16 12.84 0.05
N SER A 381 29.94 11.54 -0.17
CA SER A 381 30.99 10.53 -0.02
C SER A 381 30.85 9.42 -1.04
N GLN A 382 31.97 9.03 -1.67
CA GLN A 382 32.02 8.06 -2.78
C GLN A 382 30.92 8.30 -3.85
N GLY A 383 30.69 9.58 -4.19
CA GLY A 383 29.68 10.01 -5.16
C GLY A 383 28.23 9.95 -4.68
N GLN A 384 27.95 9.51 -3.45
CA GLN A 384 26.65 9.60 -2.81
C GLN A 384 26.40 11.00 -2.24
N ARG A 385 25.12 11.36 -2.09
CA ARG A 385 24.71 12.61 -1.44
C ARG A 385 23.58 12.30 -0.46
N THR A 386 23.77 12.62 0.81
CA THR A 386 22.74 12.55 1.85
C THR A 386 22.52 13.94 2.39
N ALA A 387 21.30 14.46 2.29
CA ALA A 387 20.97 15.82 2.70
C ALA A 387 20.04 15.83 3.91
N GLN A 388 20.38 16.62 4.93
CA GLN A 388 19.55 16.86 6.11
C GLN A 388 19.06 18.31 6.10
N LYS A 389 17.74 18.49 6.22
CA LYS A 389 17.11 19.81 6.32
C LYS A 389 17.43 20.42 7.69
N VAL A 390 17.82 21.69 7.69
CA VAL A 390 18.05 22.49 8.90
C VAL A 390 17.31 23.81 8.78
N VAL A 391 16.76 24.28 9.90
CA VAL A 391 16.16 25.62 10.02
C VAL A 391 17.11 26.49 10.83
N VAL A 392 17.47 27.66 10.31
CA VAL A 392 18.19 28.70 11.06
C VAL A 392 17.18 29.74 11.52
N ALA A 393 17.19 30.04 12.81
CA ALA A 393 16.37 31.07 13.43
C ALA A 393 17.23 31.83 14.46
N LYS A 394 17.63 33.05 14.10
CA LYS A 394 18.28 34.01 14.99
C LYS A 394 17.24 34.49 15.99
N GLN A 395 17.61 34.45 17.27
CA GLN A 395 16.83 35.03 18.35
C GLN A 395 17.20 36.50 18.54
#